data_AF-A0A2V7PJI4-F1
#
_entry.id   AF-A0A2V7PJI4-F1
#
_cell.length_a   1.000
_cell.length_b   1.000
_cell.length_c   1.000
_cell.angle_alpha   90.00
_cell.angle_beta   90.00
_cell.angle_gamma   90.00
#
_symmetry.space_group_name_H-M   'P 1'
#
loop_
_entity.id
_entity.type
_entity.pdbx_description
1 polymer ?
#
loop_
_entity_poly.entity_id
_entity_poly.type
_entity_poly.pdbx_seq_one_letter_code
_entity_poly.pdbx_strand_id
1 'polypeptide(L)'
;MGKKRSEPRRLSTPTPFEQARDELFSHILRCGVLEAAPEHQKEWFDDTMLYLTDRYDGLDEQQLRELRVLGERYCRPVVGRNAPVGAAT
;
A
#
# COMPACT_ATOMS: atom_id res chain seq x y z
N MET A 1 -7.84 -32.63 -30.14
CA MET A 1 -8.23 -32.64 -28.70
C MET A 1 -7.69 -31.40 -27.98
N GLY A 2 -8.48 -30.89 -27.03
CA GLY A 2 -8.55 -29.49 -26.60
C GLY A 2 -7.43 -28.98 -25.69
N LYS A 3 -7.12 -27.70 -25.86
CA LYS A 3 -6.33 -26.90 -24.92
C LYS A 3 -7.34 -26.38 -23.91
N LYS A 4 -7.29 -26.85 -22.67
CA LYS A 4 -8.12 -26.29 -21.59
C LYS A 4 -7.66 -24.85 -21.38
N ARG A 5 -8.41 -23.91 -21.95
CA ARG A 5 -8.23 -22.47 -21.77
C ARG A 5 -8.48 -22.21 -20.29
N SER A 6 -7.42 -21.93 -19.54
CA SER A 6 -7.50 -21.54 -18.13
C SER A 6 -8.57 -20.48 -17.97
N GLU A 7 -9.54 -20.72 -17.08
CA GLU A 7 -10.59 -19.76 -16.79
C GLU A 7 -9.96 -18.40 -16.45
N PRO A 8 -10.48 -17.28 -17.00
CA PRO A 8 -10.04 -15.97 -16.55
C PRO A 8 -10.34 -15.92 -15.06
N ARG A 9 -9.27 -15.89 -14.26
CA ARG A 9 -9.33 -15.74 -12.81
C ARG A 9 -10.29 -14.59 -12.55
N ARG A 10 -11.49 -14.88 -12.02
CA ARG A 10 -12.48 -13.85 -11.72
C ARG A 10 -11.76 -12.80 -10.90
N LEU A 11 -11.55 -11.62 -11.48
CA LEU A 11 -11.02 -10.46 -10.78
C LEU A 11 -12.11 -10.10 -9.78
N SER A 12 -12.05 -10.69 -8.60
CA SER A 12 -12.92 -10.33 -7.49
C SER A 12 -12.76 -8.84 -7.27
N THR A 13 -13.89 -8.12 -7.21
CA THR A 13 -13.86 -6.70 -6.84
C THR A 13 -13.11 -6.57 -5.53
N PRO A 14 -12.02 -5.79 -5.46
CA PRO A 14 -11.21 -5.68 -4.26
C PRO A 14 -12.07 -5.13 -3.12
N THR A 15 -11.92 -5.69 -1.93
CA THR A 15 -12.59 -5.19 -0.73
C THR A 15 -12.15 -3.74 -0.44
N PRO A 16 -12.94 -2.95 0.33
CA PRO A 16 -12.55 -1.60 0.71
C PRO A 16 -11.17 -1.53 1.37
N PHE A 17 -10.83 -2.54 2.16
CA PHE A 17 -9.51 -2.67 2.79
C PHE A 17 -8.38 -2.89 1.77
N GLU A 18 -8.58 -3.78 0.79
CA GLU A 18 -7.59 -4.01 -0.26
C GLU A 18 -7.39 -2.75 -1.11
N GLN A 19 -8.47 -2.03 -1.41
CA GLN A 19 -8.40 -0.76 -2.13
C GLN A 19 -7.62 0.29 -1.34
N ALA A 20 -7.92 0.48 -0.05
CA ALA A 20 -7.21 1.42 0.80
C ALA A 20 -5.73 1.08 0.93
N ARG A 21 -5.39 -0.21 1.03
CA ARG A 21 -4.00 -0.69 1.09
C ARG A 21 -3.25 -0.36 -0.20
N ASP A 22 -3.85 -0.67 -1.34
CA ASP A 22 -3.21 -0.44 -2.64
C ASP A 22 -3.07 1.07 -2.92
N GLU A 23 -4.01 1.90 -2.47
CA GLU A 23 -3.94 3.36 -2.53
C GLU A 23 -2.81 3.90 -1.63
N LEU A 24 -2.70 3.42 -0.38
CA LEU A 24 -1.59 3.77 0.52
C LEU A 24 -0.23 3.46 -0.10
N PHE A 25 -0.05 2.26 -0.68
CA PHE A 25 1.21 1.90 -1.33
C PHE A 25 1.51 2.78 -2.55
N SER A 26 0.49 3.11 -3.33
CA SER A 26 0.61 4.05 -4.44
C SER A 26 1.01 5.46 -3.98
N HIS A 27 0.56 5.89 -2.80
CA HIS A 27 0.96 7.17 -2.18
C HIS A 27 2.42 7.13 -1.71
N ILE A 28 2.83 6.04 -1.05
CA ILE A 28 4.23 5.85 -0.61
C ILE A 28 5.19 5.95 -1.81
N LEU A 29 4.88 5.26 -2.91
CA LEU A 29 5.73 5.23 -4.10
C LEU A 29 5.76 6.56 -4.85
N ARG A 30 4.64 7.27 -4.96
CA ARG A 30 4.56 8.54 -5.70
C ARG A 30 5.16 9.73 -4.93
N CYS A 31 5.03 9.74 -3.61
CA CYS A 31 5.53 10.85 -2.79
C CYS A 31 6.99 10.69 -2.38
N GLY A 32 7.61 9.52 -2.61
CA GLY A 32 9.01 9.29 -2.24
C GLY A 32 9.25 9.32 -0.72
N VAL A 33 8.22 9.04 0.09
CA VAL A 33 8.31 9.08 1.57
C VAL A 33 9.41 8.14 2.11
N LEU A 34 9.80 7.12 1.34
CA LEU A 34 10.91 6.21 1.63
C LEU A 34 12.24 6.94 1.84
N GLU A 35 12.45 8.10 1.21
CA GLU A 35 13.68 8.88 1.29
C GLU A 35 13.60 10.02 2.33
N ALA A 36 12.42 10.27 2.89
CA ALA A 36 12.21 11.33 3.87
C ALA A 36 12.79 10.96 5.25
N ALA A 37 13.13 11.98 6.06
CA ALA A 37 13.52 11.79 7.46
C ALA A 37 12.38 11.15 8.27
N PRO A 38 12.68 10.33 9.30
CA PRO A 38 11.66 9.56 10.02
C PRO A 38 10.56 10.41 10.64
N GLU A 39 10.86 11.64 11.08
CA GLU A 39 9.90 12.61 11.58
C GLU A 39 8.88 13.01 10.50
N HIS A 40 9.35 13.32 9.29
CA HIS A 40 8.48 13.66 8.17
C HIS A 40 7.72 12.44 7.63
N GLN A 41 8.32 11.25 7.68
CA GLN A 41 7.59 10.02 7.36
C GLN A 41 6.40 9.84 8.29
N LYS A 42 6.60 10.08 9.60
CA LYS A 42 5.52 9.97 10.58
C LYS A 42 4.40 10.97 10.29
N GLU A 43 4.72 12.25 10.13
CA GLU A 43 3.73 13.29 9.81
C GLU A 43 2.95 12.94 8.54
N TRP A 44 3.66 12.57 7.48
CA TRP A 44 3.05 12.16 6.21
C TRP A 44 2.10 10.97 6.36
N PHE A 45 2.49 9.96 7.14
CA PHE A 45 1.61 8.81 7.37
C PHE A 45 0.41 9.19 8.22
N ASP A 46 0.54 10.05 9.22
CA ASP A 46 -0.60 10.52 10.02
C ASP A 46 -1.62 11.27 9.14
N ASP A 47 -1.17 12.19 8.30
CA ASP A 47 -2.02 12.87 7.32
C ASP A 47 -2.65 11.91 6.31
N THR A 48 -1.87 10.96 5.80
CA THR A 48 -2.36 9.97 4.82
C THR A 48 -3.39 9.04 5.45
N MET A 49 -3.23 8.64 6.71
CA MET A 49 -4.21 7.82 7.43
C MET A 49 -5.52 8.60 7.64
N LEU A 50 -5.46 9.89 7.99
CA LEU A 50 -6.66 10.73 8.10
C LEU A 50 -7.44 10.78 6.78
N TYR A 51 -6.74 10.98 5.66
CA TYR A 51 -7.34 10.95 4.33
C TYR A 51 -7.99 9.59 4.02
N LEU A 52 -7.34 8.47 4.35
CA LEU A 52 -7.88 7.14 4.10
C LEU A 52 -9.08 6.82 4.99
N THR A 53 -9.10 7.32 6.24
CA THR A 53 -10.27 7.19 7.12
C THR A 53 -11.48 7.93 6.57
N ASP A 54 -11.31 9.18 6.11
CA ASP A 54 -12.39 9.97 5.50
C ASP A 54 -12.92 9.33 4.20
N ARG A 55 -12.00 8.83 3.36
CA ARG A 55 -12.33 8.22 2.07
C ARG A 55 -13.00 6.85 2.20
N TYR A 56 -12.62 6.05 3.19
CA TYR A 56 -13.07 4.68 3.38
C TYR A 56 -13.82 4.51 4.71
N ASP A 57 -14.98 5.16 4.82
CA ASP A 57 -15.88 5.10 6.00
C ASP A 57 -16.29 3.67 6.42
N GLY A 58 -16.19 2.71 5.51
CA GLY A 58 -16.45 1.29 5.79
C GLY A 58 -15.32 0.52 6.47
N LEU A 59 -14.19 1.18 6.80
CA LEU A 59 -13.10 0.55 7.53
C LEU A 59 -13.26 0.71 9.03
N ASP A 60 -13.22 -0.41 9.75
CA ASP A 60 -13.16 -0.38 11.20
C ASP A 60 -11.79 0.10 11.71
N GLU A 61 -11.74 0.60 12.93
CA GLU A 61 -10.49 1.01 13.59
C GLU A 61 -9.41 -0.07 13.56
N GLN A 62 -9.77 -1.35 13.66
CA GLN A 62 -8.80 -2.44 13.55
C GLN A 62 -8.16 -2.51 12.16
N GLN A 63 -8.95 -2.30 11.12
CA GLN A 63 -8.47 -2.31 9.73
C GLN A 63 -7.57 -1.11 9.47
N LEU A 64 -7.93 0.08 9.97
CA LEU A 64 -7.09 1.27 9.87
C LEU A 64 -5.75 1.09 10.59
N ARG A 65 -5.74 0.50 11.79
CA ARG A 65 -4.50 0.15 12.51
C ARG A 65 -3.64 -0.84 11.72
N GLU A 66 -4.25 -1.88 11.17
CA GLU A 66 -3.53 -2.85 10.34
C GLU A 66 -2.92 -2.19 9.10
N LEU A 67 -3.67 -1.29 8.45
CA LEU A 67 -3.22 -0.55 7.28
C LEU A 67 -1.99 0.32 7.57
N ARG A 68 -1.97 1.00 8.72
CA ARG A 68 -0.80 1.76 9.19
C ARG A 68 0.41 0.86 9.38
N VAL A 69 0.25 -0.27 10.06
CA VAL A 69 1.33 -1.24 10.30
C VAL A 69 1.87 -1.81 8.98
N LEU A 70 1.01 -2.10 8.01
CA LEU A 70 1.42 -2.59 6.70
C LEU A 70 2.22 -1.54 5.94
N GLY A 71 1.79 -0.28 5.93
CA GLY A 71 2.51 0.82 5.30
C GLY A 71 3.89 1.07 5.90
N GLU A 72 3.99 1.11 7.23
CA GLU A 72 5.28 1.28 7.92
C GLU A 72 6.24 0.13 7.64
N ARG A 73 5.73 -1.12 7.58
CA ARG A 73 6.53 -2.29 7.20
C ARG A 73 6.97 -2.24 5.74
N TYR A 74 6.13 -1.73 4.85
CA TYR A 74 6.47 -1.55 3.45
C TYR A 74 7.64 -0.57 3.28
N CYS A 75 7.75 0.43 4.16
CA CYS A 75 8.85 1.39 4.16
C CYS A 75 10.15 0.86 4.77
N ARG A 76 10.12 -0.29 5.46
CA ARG A 76 11.33 -0.85 6.06
C ARG A 76 12.24 -1.42 4.97
N PRO A 77 13.55 -1.15 5.03
CA PRO A 77 14.50 -1.74 4.10
C PRO A 77 14.43 -3.26 4.22
N VAL A 78 14.24 -3.95 3.09
CA VAL A 78 14.32 -5.41 3.04
C VAL A 78 15.78 -5.76 3.31
N VAL A 79 16.09 -6.17 4.55
CA VAL A 79 17.42 -6.64 4.95
C VAL A 79 17.72 -7.87 4.11
N GLY A 80 18.40 -7.68 2.97
CA GLY A 80 18.71 -8.76 2.04
C GLY A 80 19.05 -8.42 0.59
N ARG A 81 18.78 -7.21 0.07
CA ARG A 81 19.26 -6.85 -1.28
C ARG A 81 19.27 -5.34 -1.51
N ASN A 82 20.47 -4.79 -1.74
CA ASN A 82 20.70 -3.60 -2.54
C ASN A 82 20.16 -3.85 -3.97
N ALA A 83 18.85 -3.80 -4.15
CA ALA A 83 18.25 -3.65 -5.47
C ALA A 83 17.71 -2.22 -5.51
N PRO A 84 18.26 -1.31 -6.32
CA PRO A 84 17.59 -0.05 -6.55
C PRO A 84 16.22 -0.37 -7.11
N VAL A 85 15.16 0.12 -6.47
CA VAL A 85 13.84 0.17 -7.09
C VAL A 85 13.93 1.26 -8.15
N GLY A 86 14.64 0.95 -9.24
CA GLY A 86 14.70 1.79 -10.42
C GLY A 86 13.32 1.75 -11.05
N ALA A 87 12.57 2.84 -10.90
CA ALA A 87 11.76 3.31 -12.00
C ALA A 87 12.73 3.57 -13.15
N ALA A 88 12.99 2.54 -13.96
CA ALA A 88 13.74 2.67 -15.19
C ALA A 88 12.90 3.58 -16.11
N THR A 89 13.44 4.76 -16.41
CA THR A 89 13.10 5.51 -17.62
C THR A 89 14.36 5.82 -18.38
#